data_AF-A0A2U2BAC2-F1
#
_entry.id   AF-A0A2U2BAC2-F1
#
_cell.length_a   1.000
_cell.length_b   1.000
_cell.length_c   1.000
_cell.angle_alpha   90.00
_cell.angle_beta   90.00
_cell.angle_gamma   90.00
#
_symmetry.space_group_name_H-M   'P 1'
#
loop_
_entity.id
_entity.type
_entity.pdbx_description
1 polymer ?
#
loop_
_entity_poly.entity_id
_entity_poly.type
_entity_poly.pdbx_seq_one_letter_code
_entity_poly.pdbx_strand_id
1 'polypeptide(L)'
;MNTIEYSLKIDSESKLINITGITSSPVTIDFSGDVDFTRLVTALTKLMDSRSLLSPKEDNDKGEDNTTQLILATIDSIVEEYNNTVKSMEEPDEEEQIDIEFENEEDLSDNDDLPF
;
A
#
# COMPACT_ATOMS: atom_id res chain seq x y z
N MET A 1 -8.05 2.11 9.12
CA MET A 1 -6.86 2.88 8.66
C MET A 1 -6.85 4.34 9.11
N ASN A 2 -5.65 4.87 9.40
CA ASN A 2 -5.38 6.31 9.52
C ASN A 2 -4.92 6.86 8.16
N THR A 3 -5.15 8.14 7.90
CA THR A 3 -4.68 8.83 6.69
C THR A 3 -3.74 9.97 7.08
N ILE A 4 -2.59 10.05 6.40
CA ILE A 4 -1.59 11.09 6.56
C ILE A 4 -1.60 11.96 5.30
N GLU A 5 -1.74 13.27 5.50
CA GLU A 5 -1.63 14.23 4.41
C GLU A 5 -0.17 14.60 4.15
N TYR A 6 0.21 14.65 2.88
CA TYR A 6 1.53 15.10 2.47
C TYR A 6 1.45 16.28 1.48
N SER A 7 2.47 17.14 1.56
CA SER A 7 2.60 18.31 0.68
C SER A 7 3.83 18.18 -0.21
N LEU A 8 3.68 18.57 -1.48
CA LEU A 8 4.74 18.67 -2.48
C LEU A 8 5.02 20.13 -2.80
N LYS A 9 6.29 20.54 -2.69
CA LYS A 9 6.75 21.86 -3.10
C LYS A 9 7.90 21.76 -4.08
N ILE A 10 7.83 22.51 -5.17
CA ILE A 10 8.82 22.52 -6.23
C ILE A 10 9.64 23.79 -6.14
N ASP A 11 10.96 23.63 -6.02
CA ASP A 11 11.94 24.68 -6.21
C ASP A 11 12.59 24.45 -7.58
N SER A 12 12.03 25.09 -8.61
CA SER A 12 12.51 24.96 -9.98
C SER A 12 13.87 25.60 -10.20
N GLU A 13 14.26 26.59 -9.39
CA GLU A 13 15.57 27.25 -9.50
C GLU A 13 16.68 26.30 -9.02
N SER A 14 16.45 25.66 -7.87
CA SER A 14 17.36 24.69 -7.28
C SER A 14 17.19 23.27 -7.85
N LYS A 15 16.17 23.05 -8.67
CA LYS A 15 15.75 21.73 -9.18
C LYS A 15 15.51 20.70 -8.07
N LEU A 16 14.76 21.11 -7.06
CA LEU A 16 14.40 20.27 -5.91
C LEU A 16 12.89 20.11 -5.78
N ILE A 17 12.44 18.92 -5.42
CA ILE A 17 11.07 18.67 -4.94
C ILE A 17 11.14 18.28 -3.47
N ASN A 18 10.41 18.98 -2.63
CA ASN A 18 10.33 18.72 -1.20
C ASN A 18 8.97 18.14 -0.84
N ILE A 19 9.00 16.94 -0.26
CA ILE A 19 7.84 16.19 0.22
C ILE A 19 7.82 16.28 1.74
N THR A 20 6.74 16.81 2.29
CA THR A 20 6.57 16.98 3.75
C THR A 20 5.31 16.29 4.24
N GLY A 21 5.24 15.95 5.53
CA GLY A 21 4.09 15.26 6.14
C GLY A 21 4.24 13.74 6.25
N ILE A 22 5.03 13.10 5.38
CA ILE A 22 5.27 11.64 5.43
C ILE A 22 6.15 11.24 6.61
N THR A 23 7.20 12.03 6.91
CA THR A 23 8.08 11.81 8.06
C THR A 23 8.32 13.11 8.82
N SER A 24 9.00 13.03 9.97
CA SER A 24 9.39 14.21 10.76
C SER A 24 10.34 15.16 10.02
N SER A 25 11.05 14.67 8.99
CA SER A 25 11.91 15.48 8.13
C SER A 25 11.39 15.47 6.68
N PRO A 26 11.56 16.57 5.93
CA PRO A 26 11.25 16.57 4.50
C PRO A 26 12.04 15.51 3.74
N VAL A 27 11.40 14.84 2.79
CA VAL A 27 12.08 14.06 1.76
C VAL A 27 12.34 15.00 0.58
N THR A 28 13.60 15.18 0.23
CA THR A 28 14.01 16.03 -0.89
C THR A 28 14.47 15.15 -2.04
N ILE A 29 13.93 15.41 -3.23
CA ILE A 29 14.31 14.81 -4.51
C ILE A 29 15.03 15.88 -5.31
N ASP A 30 16.27 15.59 -5.69
CA ASP A 30 17.06 16.42 -6.61
C ASP A 30 16.86 15.90 -8.04
N PHE A 31 16.46 16.79 -8.94
CA PHE A 31 16.27 16.48 -10.36
C PHE A 31 17.16 17.30 -11.29
N SER A 32 18.29 17.79 -10.77
CA SER A 32 19.33 18.43 -11.58
C SER A 32 20.07 17.46 -12.50
N GLY A 33 20.06 16.16 -12.19
CA GLY A 33 20.63 15.08 -12.97
C GLY A 33 19.78 13.81 -12.89
N ASP A 34 20.41 12.66 -12.62
CA ASP A 34 19.70 11.39 -12.43
C ASP A 34 18.83 11.44 -11.17
N VAL A 35 17.52 11.26 -11.37
CA VAL A 35 16.53 11.39 -10.29
C VAL A 35 16.55 10.14 -9.41
N ASP A 36 16.75 10.34 -8.10
CA ASP A 36 16.77 9.27 -7.10
C ASP A 36 15.55 9.33 -6.16
N PHE A 37 14.75 8.25 -6.16
CA PHE A 37 13.57 8.08 -5.30
C PHE A 37 13.84 7.21 -4.07
N THR A 38 15.07 6.74 -3.85
CA THR A 38 15.43 5.81 -2.77
C THR A 38 15.01 6.34 -1.40
N ARG A 39 15.18 7.64 -1.15
CA ARG A 39 14.79 8.27 0.11
C ARG A 39 13.27 8.28 0.32
N LEU A 40 12.49 8.49 -0.74
CA LEU A 40 11.03 8.43 -0.70
C LEU A 40 10.59 7.00 -0.39
N VAL A 41 11.06 6.03 -1.17
CA VAL A 41 10.73 4.60 -0.96
C VAL A 41 11.10 4.16 0.46
N THR A 42 12.29 4.53 0.94
CA THR A 42 12.73 4.21 2.31
C THR A 42 11.80 4.83 3.37
N ALA A 43 11.31 6.05 3.15
CA ALA A 43 10.36 6.70 4.06
C ALA A 43 9.01 5.96 4.09
N LEU A 44 8.52 5.55 2.91
CA LEU A 44 7.28 4.79 2.78
C LEU A 44 7.38 3.41 3.42
N THR A 45 8.49 2.70 3.22
CA THR A 45 8.73 1.39 3.86
C THR A 45 8.67 1.51 5.39
N LYS A 46 9.25 2.56 5.98
CA LYS A 46 9.16 2.80 7.43
C LYS A 46 7.73 3.12 7.89
N LEU A 47 6.92 3.72 7.02
CA LEU A 47 5.52 4.02 7.30
C LEU A 47 4.62 2.78 7.16
N MET A 48 5.08 1.70 6.52
CA MET A 48 4.28 0.48 6.39
C MET A 48 3.90 -0.11 7.75
N ASP A 49 4.78 0.00 8.76
CA ASP A 49 4.51 -0.50 10.12
C ASP A 49 3.27 0.15 10.74
N SER A 50 2.97 1.40 10.39
CA SER A 50 1.80 2.12 10.89
C SER A 50 0.55 1.94 10.03
N ARG A 51 0.63 1.18 8.92
CA ARG A 51 -0.47 0.91 7.97
C ARG A 51 -1.31 2.14 7.64
N SER A 52 -0.64 3.28 7.47
CA SER A 52 -1.30 4.56 7.25
C SER A 52 -1.40 4.86 5.77
N LEU A 53 -2.56 5.29 5.29
CA LEU A 53 -2.71 5.73 3.91
C LEU A 53 -2.15 7.14 3.73
N LEU A 54 -1.70 7.44 2.53
CA LEU A 54 -1.22 8.76 2.15
C LEU A 54 -2.21 9.46 1.22
N SER A 55 -2.45 10.74 1.47
CA SER A 55 -3.24 11.61 0.61
C SER A 55 -2.48 12.89 0.28
N PRO A 56 -2.42 13.34 -0.98
CA PRO A 56 -1.86 14.64 -1.33
C PRO A 56 -2.75 15.76 -0.78
N LYS A 57 -2.16 16.89 -0.41
CA LYS A 57 -2.91 18.13 -0.16
C LYS A 57 -3.33 18.81 -1.48
N GLU A 58 -4.44 19.55 -1.43
CA GLU A 58 -4.98 20.27 -2.59
C GLU A 58 -4.02 21.33 -3.16
N ASP A 59 -3.13 21.88 -2.32
CA ASP A 59 -2.18 22.94 -2.67
C ASP A 59 -0.83 22.42 -3.19
N ASN A 60 -0.74 21.14 -3.55
CA ASN A 60 0.48 20.59 -4.13
C ASN A 60 0.83 21.28 -5.46
N ASP A 61 2.12 21.65 -5.59
CA ASP A 61 2.64 22.22 -6.84
C ASP A 61 2.50 21.20 -7.97
N LYS A 62 2.06 21.65 -9.15
CA LYS A 62 1.75 20.79 -10.29
C LYS A 62 2.88 20.66 -11.32
N GLY A 63 3.94 21.46 -11.17
CA GLY A 63 5.04 21.53 -12.13
C GLY A 63 4.63 22.13 -13.47
N GLU A 64 5.43 23.06 -13.98
CA GLU A 64 5.14 23.71 -15.27
C GLU A 64 5.82 23.00 -16.44
N ASP A 65 6.99 22.39 -16.22
CA ASP A 65 7.76 21.72 -17.26
C ASP A 65 7.57 20.20 -17.27
N ASN A 66 7.85 19.61 -18.43
CA ASN A 66 7.67 18.17 -18.66
C ASN A 66 8.48 17.28 -17.71
N THR A 67 9.68 17.73 -17.30
CA THR A 67 10.55 16.95 -16.40
C THR A 67 9.91 16.90 -15.03
N THR A 68 9.51 18.06 -14.50
CA THR A 68 8.83 18.13 -13.20
C THR A 68 7.52 17.36 -13.20
N GLN A 69 6.71 17.47 -14.26
CA GLN A 69 5.47 16.69 -14.39
C GLN A 69 5.71 15.18 -14.41
N LEU A 70 6.75 14.71 -15.12
CA LEU A 70 7.12 13.30 -15.13
C LEU A 70 7.54 12.81 -13.73
N ILE A 71 8.30 13.64 -13.01
CA ILE A 71 8.74 13.31 -11.64
C ILE A 71 7.54 13.27 -10.70
N LEU A 72 6.63 14.25 -10.76
CA LEU A 72 5.41 14.26 -9.97
C LEU A 72 4.53 13.04 -10.26
N ALA A 73 4.33 12.69 -11.54
CA ALA A 73 3.59 11.48 -11.92
C ALA A 73 4.25 10.19 -11.38
N THR A 74 5.59 10.17 -11.35
CA THR A 74 6.35 9.05 -10.75
C THR A 74 6.14 8.99 -9.24
N ILE A 75 6.16 10.13 -8.55
CA ILE A 75 5.86 10.22 -7.11
C ILE A 75 4.44 9.73 -6.84
N ASP A 76 3.46 10.18 -7.62
CA ASP A 76 2.06 9.76 -7.49
C ASP A 76 1.91 8.24 -7.65
N SER A 77 2.55 7.66 -8.66
CA SER A 77 2.55 6.21 -8.87
C SER A 77 3.18 5.44 -7.70
N ILE A 78 4.31 5.92 -7.17
CA ILE A 78 4.96 5.30 -6.00
C ILE A 78 4.03 5.35 -4.77
N VAL A 79 3.35 6.48 -4.53
CA VAL A 79 2.43 6.64 -3.41
C VAL A 79 1.16 5.80 -3.60
N GLU A 80 0.65 5.68 -4.83
CA GLU A 80 -0.49 4.83 -5.16
C GLU A 80 -0.17 3.35 -4.87
N GLU A 81 0.98 2.85 -5.34
CA GLU A 81 1.41 1.47 -5.08
C GLU A 81 1.62 1.18 -3.60
N TYR A 82 2.19 2.15 -2.86
CA TYR A 82 2.27 2.06 -1.40
C TYR A 82 0.88 1.93 -0.76
N ASN A 83 -0.06 2.80 -1.13
CA ASN A 83 -1.42 2.77 -0.60
C ASN A 83 -2.14 1.46 -0.93
N ASN A 84 -1.99 0.95 -2.15
CA ASN A 84 -2.57 -0.33 -2.56
C ASN A 84 -2.01 -1.50 -1.73
N THR A 85 -0.69 -1.51 -1.54
CA THR A 85 0.00 -2.50 -0.69
C THR A 85 -0.49 -2.45 0.75
N VAL A 86 -0.68 -1.24 1.31
CA VAL A 86 -1.18 -1.08 2.68
C VAL A 86 -2.62 -1.58 2.81
N LYS A 87 -3.47 -1.35 1.80
CA LYS A 87 -4.87 -1.85 1.76
C LYS A 87 -4.94 -3.37 1.65
N SER A 88 -4.08 -4.01 0.86
CA SER A 88 -4.09 -5.48 0.73
C SER A 88 -3.69 -6.21 2.02
N MET A 89 -3.05 -5.52 2.97
CA MET A 89 -2.75 -6.08 4.30
C MET A 89 -3.95 -6.03 5.28
N GLU A 90 -5.08 -5.42 4.89
CA GLU A 90 -6.33 -5.39 5.67
C GLU A 90 -7.29 -6.54 5.32
N GLU A 91 -7.12 -7.21 4.17
CA GLU A 91 -7.92 -8.41 3.90
C GLU A 91 -7.53 -9.50 4.91
N PRO A 92 -8.45 -9.97 5.77
CA PRO A 92 -8.21 -11.23 6.45
C PRO A 92 -8.02 -12.28 5.37
N ASP A 93 -7.04 -13.19 5.54
CA ASP A 93 -7.13 -14.48 4.90
C ASP A 93 -8.56 -14.96 5.16
N GLU A 94 -9.41 -14.98 4.13
CA GLU A 94 -10.71 -15.61 4.24
C GLU A 94 -10.37 -17.05 4.61
N GLU A 95 -10.54 -17.39 5.89
CA GLU A 95 -10.51 -18.78 6.34
C GLU A 95 -11.54 -19.48 5.48
N GLU A 96 -11.04 -20.22 4.48
CA GLU A 96 -11.82 -21.09 3.63
C GLU A 96 -12.56 -22.03 4.59
N GLN A 97 -13.81 -21.68 4.91
CA GLN A 97 -14.66 -22.52 5.74
C GLN A 97 -14.94 -23.76 4.91
N ILE A 98 -14.11 -24.78 5.10
CA ILE A 98 -14.36 -26.12 4.61
C ILE A 98 -15.56 -26.63 5.42
N ASP A 99 -16.76 -26.52 4.87
CA ASP A 99 -17.92 -27.28 5.32
C ASP A 99 -17.59 -28.77 5.12
N ILE A 100 -17.05 -29.40 6.17
CA ILE A 100 -16.91 -30.85 6.23
C ILE A 100 -18.32 -31.38 6.53
N GLU A 101 -19.10 -31.66 5.49
CA GLU A 101 -20.27 -32.54 5.60
C GLU A 101 -19.78 -33.92 6.04
N PHE A 102 -19.94 -34.24 7.31
CA PHE A 102 -19.85 -35.62 7.79
C PHE A 102 -21.07 -36.37 7.25
N GLU A 103 -20.91 -37.08 6.13
CA GLU A 103 -21.84 -38.14 5.77
C GLU A 103 -21.78 -39.20 6.89
N ASN A 104 -22.85 -39.29 7.68
CA ASN A 104 -23.07 -40.41 8.56
C ASN A 104 -23.25 -41.66 7.70
N GLU A 105 -22.18 -42.44 7.51
CA GLU A 105 -22.30 -43.85 7.13
C GLU A 105 -22.94 -44.59 8.31
N GLU A 106 -24.28 -44.64 8.34
CA GLU A 106 -24.97 -45.67 9.11
C GLU A 106 -24.61 -47.02 8.49
N ASP A 107 -23.74 -47.75 9.20
CA ASP A 107 -23.30 -49.10 8.95
C ASP A 107 -24.53 -50.03 8.84
N LEU A 108 -24.90 -50.36 7.60
CA LEU A 108 -25.85 -51.42 7.25
C LEU A 108 -25.21 -52.77 7.55
N SER A 109 -25.24 -53.20 8.81
CA SER A 109 -25.02 -54.61 9.16
C SER A 109 -26.36 -55.31 9.37
N ASP A 110 -27.04 -55.60 8.26
CA ASP A 110 -27.89 -56.79 8.19
C ASP A 110 -26.96 -58.01 8.28
N ASN A 111 -27.08 -58.81 9.34
CA ASN A 111 -26.89 -60.26 9.23
C ASN A 111 -27.56 -61.00 10.39
N ASP A 112 -28.53 -61.81 9.95
CA ASP A 112 -29.21 -62.92 10.61
C ASP A 112 -28.38 -63.69 11.66
N ASP A 113 -28.98 -63.96 12.82
CA ASP A 113 -29.01 -65.33 13.37
C ASP A 113 -30.12 -65.48 14.45
N LEU A 114 -31.17 -66.23 14.09
CA LEU A 114 -32.08 -66.96 14.99
C LEU A 114 -31.32 -68.18 15.59
N PRO A 115 -31.90 -69.11 16.39
CA PRO A 115 -32.92 -69.06 17.46
C PRO A 115 -32.39 -69.72 18.77
N PHE A 116 -33.02 -69.47 19.92
CA PHE A 116 -33.15 -70.46 21.03
C PHE A 116 -34.41 -70.22 21.85
#